data_AF-A0A962I613-F1
#
_entry.id   AF-A0A962I613-F1
#
_cell.length_a   1.000
_cell.length_b   1.000
_cell.length_c   1.000
_cell.angle_alpha   90.00
_cell.angle_beta   90.00
_cell.angle_gamma   90.00
#
_symmetry.space_group_name_H-M   'P 1'
#
loop_
_entity.id
_entity.type
_entity.pdbx_description
1 polymer ?
#
loop_
_entity_poly.entity_id
_entity_poly.type
_entity_poly.pdbx_seq_one_letter_code
_entity_poly.pdbx_strand_id
1 'polypeptide(L)'
;MSAFLTGCASTPSSTASDAPATSGGARALLASHRTEKVRSYEHEIKTPDGGTQWQRVEWGWDYTDAVAYEFITDLQGVEIEFNQLPGITLKPTEKEMAKAVAMVKAYPELASTAATPGAYFEGGFILMEPNHAVCHLKSRCVYVLASTDHGRNKIIQAIVDLQTEQMVDPNWDPSMIGSQ
;
A
#
# COMPACT_ATOMS: atom_id res chain seq x y z
N MET A 1 58.00 1.83 -52.89
CA MET A 1 57.60 1.04 -51.69
C MET A 1 56.55 1.88 -50.98
N SER A 2 55.26 1.60 -51.25
CA SER A 2 54.37 0.79 -50.38
C SER A 2 53.90 1.60 -49.15
N ALA A 3 52.65 1.67 -48.73
CA ALA A 3 51.33 1.31 -49.23
C ALA A 3 50.31 2.03 -48.34
N PHE A 4 49.07 2.18 -48.82
CA PHE A 4 47.88 2.65 -48.08
C PHE A 4 47.63 1.84 -46.78
N LEU A 5 46.95 2.43 -45.79
CA LEU A 5 45.56 2.08 -45.47
C LEU A 5 44.97 2.87 -44.28
N THR A 6 43.78 3.40 -44.56
CA THR A 6 42.75 3.97 -43.70
C THR A 6 42.19 2.93 -42.72
N GLY A 7 41.85 3.35 -41.50
CA GLY A 7 41.10 2.54 -40.54
C GLY A 7 40.18 3.40 -39.69
N CYS A 8 38.94 3.59 -40.14
CA CYS A 8 37.86 4.15 -39.33
C CYS A 8 37.42 3.09 -38.32
N ALA A 9 37.64 3.33 -37.03
CA ALA A 9 37.03 2.53 -35.98
C ALA A 9 35.59 3.02 -35.77
N SER A 10 34.63 2.36 -36.41
CA SER A 10 33.21 2.51 -36.11
C SER A 10 32.92 1.80 -34.80
N THR A 11 32.65 2.55 -33.72
CA THR A 11 32.07 2.00 -32.50
C THR A 11 30.70 1.40 -32.83
N PRO A 12 30.43 0.14 -32.45
CA PRO A 12 29.09 -0.42 -32.58
C PRO A 12 28.15 0.36 -31.67
N SER A 13 27.15 1.00 -32.27
CA SER A 13 25.96 1.46 -31.55
C SER A 13 25.34 0.24 -30.89
N SER A 14 25.41 0.16 -29.56
CA SER A 14 24.53 -0.73 -28.79
C SER A 14 23.09 -0.32 -29.11
N THR A 15 22.45 -1.06 -29.99
CA THR A 15 20.99 -1.15 -30.03
C THR A 15 20.55 -1.63 -28.66
N ALA A 16 20.14 -0.70 -27.81
CA ALA A 16 19.28 -1.01 -26.70
C ALA A 16 18.08 -1.76 -27.28
N SER A 17 18.01 -3.05 -27.00
CA SER A 17 16.77 -3.80 -27.18
C SER A 17 15.75 -3.16 -26.26
N ASP A 18 14.89 -2.32 -26.84
CA ASP A 18 13.56 -2.07 -26.31
C ASP A 18 12.83 -3.42 -26.32
N ALA A 19 12.99 -4.18 -25.24
CA ALA A 19 12.13 -5.30 -24.96
C ALA A 19 10.72 -4.72 -24.78
N PRO A 20 9.71 -5.20 -25.52
CA PRO A 20 8.35 -4.78 -25.27
C PRO A 20 7.99 -5.16 -23.82
N ALA A 21 7.60 -4.16 -23.02
CA ALA A 21 7.02 -4.38 -21.72
C ALA A 21 5.94 -5.45 -21.86
N THR A 22 6.06 -6.53 -21.11
CA THR A 22 5.14 -7.67 -21.16
C THR A 22 3.82 -7.24 -20.53
N SER A 23 3.00 -6.52 -21.31
CA SER A 23 1.70 -6.02 -20.89
C SER A 23 0.75 -7.19 -20.65
N GLY A 24 0.30 -7.35 -19.40
CA GLY A 24 -0.73 -8.31 -19.00
C GLY A 24 -0.32 -9.31 -17.92
N GLY A 25 0.95 -9.34 -17.51
CA GLY A 25 1.41 -10.24 -16.46
C GLY A 25 0.99 -9.80 -15.05
N ALA A 26 0.96 -8.50 -14.78
CA ALA A 26 0.74 -7.99 -13.43
C ALA A 26 -0.68 -8.24 -12.94
N ARG A 27 -1.70 -8.16 -13.81
CA ARG A 27 -3.07 -8.51 -13.39
C ARG A 27 -3.20 -9.98 -13.02
N ALA A 28 -2.55 -10.89 -13.75
CA ALA A 28 -2.54 -12.31 -13.43
C ALA A 28 -1.79 -12.58 -12.11
N LEU A 29 -0.67 -11.88 -11.88
CA LEU A 29 0.08 -11.91 -10.63
C LEU A 29 -0.81 -11.49 -9.45
N LEU A 30 -1.40 -10.28 -9.51
CA LEU A 30 -2.28 -9.76 -8.45
C LEU A 30 -3.48 -10.68 -8.19
N ALA A 31 -4.04 -11.30 -9.24
CA ALA A 31 -5.14 -12.27 -9.08
C ALA A 31 -4.73 -13.55 -8.32
N SER A 32 -3.45 -13.90 -8.33
CA SER A 32 -2.90 -15.02 -7.54
C SER A 32 -2.48 -14.62 -6.12
N HIS A 33 -2.38 -13.31 -5.85
CA HIS A 33 -1.94 -12.76 -4.58
C HIS A 33 -3.11 -12.46 -3.64
N ARG A 34 -2.81 -12.31 -2.35
CA ARG A 34 -3.77 -11.77 -1.39
C ARG A 34 -3.70 -10.25 -1.45
N THR A 35 -4.59 -9.63 -2.22
CA THR A 35 -4.58 -8.17 -2.40
C THR A 35 -5.81 -7.52 -1.78
N GLU A 36 -5.66 -6.30 -1.29
CA GLU A 36 -6.77 -5.42 -0.93
C GLU A 36 -6.68 -4.12 -1.76
N LYS A 37 -7.64 -3.93 -2.66
CA LYS A 37 -7.77 -2.69 -3.43
C LYS A 37 -8.26 -1.57 -2.53
N VAL A 38 -7.48 -0.51 -2.39
CA VAL A 38 -7.79 0.64 -1.53
C VAL A 38 -8.59 1.70 -2.25
N ARG A 39 -8.20 2.05 -3.48
CA ARG A 39 -8.92 3.05 -4.29
C ARG A 39 -8.70 2.79 -5.77
N SER A 40 -9.64 3.28 -6.58
CA SER A 40 -9.47 3.35 -8.02
C SER A 40 -10.16 4.59 -8.56
N TYR A 41 -9.56 5.21 -9.56
CA TYR A 41 -10.08 6.40 -10.22
C TYR A 41 -9.61 6.44 -11.67
N GLU A 42 -10.33 7.20 -12.49
CA GLU A 42 -9.94 7.48 -13.87
C GLU A 42 -9.40 8.90 -13.96
N HIS A 43 -8.36 9.11 -14.75
CA HIS A 43 -7.83 10.44 -15.02
C HIS A 43 -7.33 10.56 -16.46
N GLU A 44 -7.25 11.79 -16.94
CA GLU A 44 -6.62 12.10 -18.22
C GLU A 44 -5.17 12.53 -18.01
N ILE A 45 -4.28 12.08 -18.90
CA ILE A 45 -2.93 12.60 -19.03
C ILE A 45 -2.75 13.22 -20.42
N LYS A 46 -1.94 14.28 -20.50
CA LYS A 46 -1.51 14.86 -21.78
C LYS A 46 -0.32 14.07 -22.29
N THR A 47 -0.40 13.60 -23.52
CA THR A 47 0.68 12.86 -24.16
C THR A 47 1.70 13.84 -24.77
N PRO A 48 2.96 13.43 -24.96
CA PRO A 48 4.01 14.32 -25.48
C PRO A 48 3.73 14.91 -26.87
N ASP A 49 2.88 14.25 -27.66
CA ASP A 49 2.41 14.69 -28.98
C ASP A 49 1.20 15.65 -28.91
N GLY A 50 0.78 16.05 -27.70
CA GLY A 50 -0.33 16.98 -27.48
C GLY A 50 -1.72 16.32 -27.45
N GLY A 51 -1.78 14.98 -27.50
CA GLY A 51 -3.01 14.21 -27.30
C GLY A 51 -3.45 14.11 -25.84
N THR A 52 -4.56 13.40 -25.65
CA THR A 52 -5.09 13.04 -24.33
C THR A 52 -5.24 11.52 -24.26
N GLN A 53 -4.71 10.90 -23.21
CA GLN A 53 -4.93 9.50 -22.89
C GLN A 53 -5.71 9.38 -21.58
N TRP A 54 -6.81 8.62 -21.61
CA TRP A 54 -7.54 8.25 -20.40
C TRP A 54 -6.96 6.97 -19.80
N GLN A 55 -6.78 6.98 -18.49
CA GLN A 55 -6.23 5.85 -17.75
C GLN A 55 -7.06 5.61 -16.49
N ARG A 56 -7.11 4.35 -16.07
CA ARG A 56 -7.62 3.94 -14.76
C ARG A 56 -6.44 3.58 -13.88
N VAL A 57 -6.37 4.22 -12.72
CA VAL A 57 -5.36 3.96 -11.70
C VAL A 57 -6.01 3.17 -10.58
N GLU A 58 -5.38 2.08 -10.16
CA GLU A 58 -5.75 1.26 -9.03
C GLU A 58 -4.62 1.27 -8.01
N TRP A 59 -4.95 1.56 -6.75
CA TRP A 59 -4.01 1.47 -5.64
C TRP A 59 -4.48 0.39 -4.68
N GLY A 60 -3.56 -0.42 -4.18
CA GLY A 60 -3.88 -1.45 -3.21
C GLY A 60 -2.69 -1.87 -2.37
N TRP A 61 -2.97 -2.76 -1.43
CA TRP A 61 -1.96 -3.45 -0.63
C TRP A 61 -1.89 -4.91 -1.06
N ASP A 62 -0.68 -5.39 -1.29
CA ASP A 62 -0.39 -6.79 -1.53
C ASP A 62 0.09 -7.45 -0.24
N TYR A 63 -0.76 -8.29 0.35
CA TYR A 63 -0.45 -9.06 1.56
C TYR A 63 0.45 -10.28 1.30
N THR A 64 0.67 -10.66 0.04
CA THR A 64 1.65 -11.70 -0.31
C THR A 64 3.06 -11.12 -0.21
N ASP A 65 3.30 -9.99 -0.88
CA ASP A 65 4.63 -9.36 -0.95
C ASP A 65 4.86 -8.29 0.14
N ALA A 66 3.81 -7.96 0.90
CA ALA A 66 3.80 -6.95 1.95
C ALA A 66 4.21 -5.56 1.42
N VAL A 67 3.57 -5.13 0.34
CA VAL A 67 3.91 -3.89 -0.35
C VAL A 67 2.66 -3.20 -0.90
N ALA A 68 2.66 -1.88 -0.93
CA ALA A 68 1.65 -1.13 -1.68
C ALA A 68 1.92 -1.29 -3.18
N TYR A 69 0.86 -1.27 -3.99
CA TYR A 69 1.00 -1.28 -5.44
C TYR A 69 0.17 -0.17 -6.09
N GLU A 70 0.62 0.23 -7.26
CA GLU A 70 -0.13 1.01 -8.24
C GLU A 70 -0.23 0.19 -9.53
N PHE A 71 -1.45 0.08 -10.06
CA PHE A 71 -1.74 -0.63 -11.29
C PHE A 71 -2.54 0.28 -12.21
N ILE A 72 -1.98 0.57 -13.39
CA ILE A 72 -2.52 1.50 -14.36
C ILE A 72 -2.96 0.74 -15.61
N THR A 73 -4.20 0.94 -16.02
CA THR A 73 -4.73 0.42 -17.29
C THR A 73 -5.28 1.54 -18.15
N ASP A 74 -5.44 1.28 -19.45
CA ASP A 74 -6.36 2.07 -20.26
C ASP A 74 -7.82 1.77 -19.87
N LEU A 75 -8.77 2.42 -20.55
CA LEU A 75 -10.20 2.20 -20.30
C LEU A 75 -10.71 0.85 -20.82
N GLN A 76 -9.96 0.19 -21.71
CA GLN A 76 -10.23 -1.16 -22.20
C GLN A 76 -9.68 -2.23 -21.24
N GLY A 77 -8.96 -1.83 -20.20
CA GLY A 77 -8.34 -2.72 -19.22
C GLY A 77 -6.99 -3.27 -19.65
N VAL A 78 -6.41 -2.76 -20.74
CA VAL A 78 -5.04 -3.10 -21.15
C VAL A 78 -4.08 -2.47 -20.15
N GLU A 79 -3.17 -3.30 -19.63
CA GLU A 79 -2.13 -2.87 -18.72
C GLU A 79 -1.21 -1.83 -19.39
N ILE A 80 -1.09 -0.68 -18.74
CA ILE A 80 -0.14 0.38 -19.08
C ILE A 80 1.09 0.23 -18.17
N GLU A 81 0.87 0.11 -16.86
CA GLU A 81 1.95 0.12 -15.88
C GLU A 81 1.57 -0.64 -14.60
N PHE A 82 2.57 -1.22 -13.94
CA PHE A 82 2.46 -1.81 -12.61
C PHE A 82 3.70 -1.47 -11.78
N ASN A 83 3.48 -0.87 -10.62
CA ASN A 83 4.53 -0.47 -9.70
C ASN A 83 4.29 -1.07 -8.31
N GLN A 84 5.32 -1.70 -7.75
CA GLN A 84 5.40 -1.96 -6.31
C GLN A 84 6.06 -0.76 -5.62
N LEU A 85 5.47 -0.31 -4.53
CA LEU A 85 5.81 0.96 -3.87
C LEU A 85 6.16 0.73 -2.38
N PRO A 86 7.37 0.25 -2.07
CA PRO A 86 7.82 0.05 -0.69
C PRO A 86 7.75 1.35 0.12
N GLY A 87 7.27 1.26 1.36
CA GLY A 87 7.18 2.40 2.26
C GLY A 87 6.02 3.36 1.99
N ILE A 88 5.18 3.10 0.98
CA ILE A 88 3.94 3.86 0.84
C ILE A 88 2.87 3.30 1.78
N THR A 89 2.31 4.17 2.62
CA THR A 89 1.16 3.85 3.46
C THR A 89 -0.14 4.25 2.77
N LEU A 90 -1.07 3.31 2.68
CA LEU A 90 -2.43 3.57 2.16
C LEU A 90 -3.44 3.49 3.31
N LYS A 91 -4.40 4.42 3.37
CA LYS A 91 -5.53 4.33 4.32
C LYS A 91 -6.14 2.91 4.27
N PRO A 92 -6.48 2.29 5.41
CA PRO A 92 -7.13 0.99 5.39
C PRO A 92 -8.53 1.10 4.77
N THR A 93 -8.95 0.06 4.07
CA THR A 93 -10.33 -0.05 3.57
C THR A 93 -11.31 -0.25 4.71
N GLU A 94 -12.61 -0.10 4.44
CA GLU A 94 -13.66 -0.42 5.42
C GLU A 94 -13.58 -1.90 5.86
N LYS A 95 -13.24 -2.80 4.93
CA LYS A 95 -13.04 -4.23 5.21
C LYS A 95 -11.84 -4.45 6.12
N GLU A 96 -10.71 -3.79 5.85
CA GLU A 96 -9.53 -3.83 6.72
C GLU A 96 -9.84 -3.26 8.11
N MET A 97 -10.55 -2.13 8.19
CA MET A 97 -10.97 -1.57 9.48
C MET A 97 -11.92 -2.49 10.24
N ALA A 98 -12.89 -3.11 9.57
CA ALA A 98 -13.80 -4.06 10.21
C ALA A 98 -13.03 -5.26 10.80
N LYS A 99 -12.02 -5.76 10.08
CA LYS A 99 -11.12 -6.82 10.57
C LYS A 99 -10.30 -6.34 11.78
N ALA A 100 -9.71 -5.16 11.70
CA ALA A 100 -8.95 -4.58 12.81
C ALA A 100 -9.80 -4.43 14.08
N VAL A 101 -11.03 -3.92 13.94
CA VAL A 101 -12.00 -3.80 15.05
C VAL A 101 -12.40 -5.16 15.60
N ALA A 102 -12.60 -6.16 14.75
CA ALA A 102 -12.91 -7.53 15.19
C ALA A 102 -11.76 -8.12 16.02
N MET A 103 -10.50 -7.89 15.61
CA MET A 103 -9.32 -8.30 16.38
C MET A 103 -9.28 -7.63 17.75
N VAL A 104 -9.52 -6.31 17.83
CA VAL A 104 -9.58 -5.57 19.10
C VAL A 104 -10.68 -6.11 20.01
N LYS A 105 -11.88 -6.36 19.48
CA LYS A 105 -13.01 -6.91 20.25
C LYS A 105 -12.73 -8.33 20.77
N ALA A 106 -11.98 -9.12 20.03
CA ALA A 106 -11.62 -10.49 20.40
C ALA A 106 -10.41 -10.57 21.34
N TYR A 107 -9.66 -9.48 21.51
CA TYR A 107 -8.45 -9.47 22.33
C TYR A 107 -8.81 -9.54 23.83
N PRO A 108 -8.31 -10.53 24.61
CA PRO A 108 -8.77 -10.78 25.97
C PRO A 108 -8.71 -9.56 26.91
N GLU A 109 -7.66 -8.76 26.83
CA GLU A 109 -7.47 -7.59 27.69
C GLU A 109 -8.42 -6.44 27.36
N LEU A 110 -8.93 -6.39 26.12
CA LEU A 110 -9.78 -5.31 25.63
C LEU A 110 -11.25 -5.71 25.52
N ALA A 111 -11.56 -7.02 25.53
CA ALA A 111 -12.90 -7.54 25.27
C ALA A 111 -14.00 -6.91 26.16
N SER A 112 -13.73 -6.77 27.47
CA SER A 112 -14.69 -6.15 28.39
C SER A 112 -14.89 -4.66 28.10
N THR A 113 -13.81 -3.93 27.82
CA THR A 113 -13.85 -2.50 27.48
C THR A 113 -14.53 -2.28 26.14
N ALA A 114 -14.27 -3.15 25.17
CA ALA A 114 -14.86 -3.13 23.84
C ALA A 114 -16.38 -3.40 23.85
N ALA A 115 -16.87 -4.10 24.88
CA ALA A 115 -18.28 -4.36 25.12
C ALA A 115 -19.00 -3.22 25.87
N THR A 116 -18.31 -2.12 26.20
CA THR A 116 -18.91 -0.97 26.87
C THR A 116 -20.09 -0.42 26.06
N PRO A 117 -21.29 -0.25 26.66
CA PRO A 117 -22.42 0.34 25.95
C PRO A 117 -22.08 1.72 25.36
N GLY A 118 -22.42 1.93 24.08
CA GLY A 118 -22.11 3.17 23.38
C GLY A 118 -20.66 3.30 22.90
N ALA A 119 -19.86 2.22 22.99
CA ALA A 119 -18.54 2.18 22.36
C ALA A 119 -18.68 2.30 20.83
N TYR A 120 -18.11 3.37 20.29
CA TYR A 120 -17.97 3.62 18.87
C TYR A 120 -16.52 3.38 18.45
N PHE A 121 -16.33 2.59 17.41
CA PHE A 121 -15.00 2.26 16.89
C PHE A 121 -14.71 3.08 15.65
N GLU A 122 -13.53 3.68 15.63
CA GLU A 122 -13.00 4.44 14.52
C GLU A 122 -11.51 4.12 14.33
N GLY A 123 -10.95 4.59 13.23
CA GLY A 123 -9.56 4.35 12.89
C GLY A 123 -9.27 4.88 11.50
N GLY A 124 -8.23 4.34 10.87
CA GLY A 124 -7.87 4.74 9.52
C GLY A 124 -6.50 5.39 9.39
N PHE A 125 -5.73 5.44 10.47
CA PHE A 125 -4.32 5.80 10.42
C PHE A 125 -3.48 4.53 10.31
N ILE A 126 -2.56 4.52 9.35
CA ILE A 126 -1.51 3.50 9.28
C ILE A 126 -0.34 3.99 10.09
N LEU A 127 0.15 3.16 11.01
CA LEU A 127 1.39 3.41 11.71
C LEU A 127 2.53 2.76 10.92
N MET A 128 3.49 3.56 10.47
CA MET A 128 4.73 3.05 9.90
C MET A 128 5.87 3.96 10.33
N GLU A 129 6.74 3.47 11.19
CA GLU A 129 7.83 4.23 11.79
C GLU A 129 9.18 3.54 11.49
N PRO A 130 10.22 4.28 11.06
CA PRO A 130 11.53 3.71 10.66
C PRO A 130 12.20 2.78 11.68
N ASN A 131 11.91 2.96 12.97
CA ASN A 131 12.57 2.24 14.06
C ASN A 131 11.62 1.35 14.87
N HIS A 132 10.35 1.27 14.51
CA HIS A 132 9.39 0.46 15.25
C HIS A 132 9.56 -1.02 14.85
N ALA A 133 9.78 -1.90 15.83
CA ALA A 133 10.14 -3.30 15.57
C ALA A 133 9.12 -4.07 14.71
N VAL A 134 7.82 -3.78 14.89
CA VAL A 134 6.72 -4.41 14.15
C VAL A 134 6.16 -3.49 13.05
N CYS A 135 5.74 -2.28 13.40
CA CYS A 135 5.15 -1.30 12.49
C CYS A 135 6.16 -0.51 11.67
N HIS A 136 6.94 -1.22 10.85
CA HIS A 136 7.90 -0.64 9.91
C HIS A 136 7.59 -1.10 8.47
N LEU A 137 8.55 -1.02 7.54
CA LEU A 137 8.44 -1.56 6.19
C LEU A 137 7.86 -2.97 6.22
N LYS A 138 6.99 -3.26 5.25
CA LYS A 138 6.27 -4.53 5.11
C LYS A 138 5.23 -4.82 6.20
N SER A 139 4.85 -3.83 7.02
CA SER A 139 3.73 -3.96 7.95
C SER A 139 2.46 -3.32 7.39
N ARG A 140 1.31 -3.74 7.92
CA ARG A 140 0.00 -3.13 7.70
C ARG A 140 -0.60 -2.77 9.05
N CYS A 141 0.15 -2.01 9.85
CA CYS A 141 -0.26 -1.60 11.18
C CYS A 141 -1.37 -0.55 11.13
N VAL A 142 -2.53 -0.87 11.68
CA VAL A 142 -3.71 -0.03 11.73
C VAL A 142 -3.95 0.41 13.16
N TYR A 143 -4.11 1.72 13.34
CA TYR A 143 -4.58 2.29 14.59
C TYR A 143 -6.10 2.18 14.71
N VAL A 144 -6.55 1.59 15.82
CA VAL A 144 -7.94 1.43 16.20
C VAL A 144 -8.21 2.21 17.47
N LEU A 145 -9.20 3.09 17.42
CA LEU A 145 -9.67 3.89 18.53
C LEU A 145 -11.11 3.45 18.85
N ALA A 146 -11.41 3.26 20.13
CA ALA A 146 -12.79 3.21 20.58
C ALA A 146 -13.05 4.36 21.55
N SER A 147 -14.22 4.97 21.40
CA SER A 147 -14.64 6.09 22.23
C SER A 147 -16.10 5.92 22.67
N THR A 148 -16.44 6.56 23.79
CA THR A 148 -17.84 6.72 24.25
C THR A 148 -18.19 8.20 24.26
N ASP A 149 -19.47 8.48 24.51
CA ASP A 149 -19.97 9.84 24.68
C ASP A 149 -19.66 10.74 23.45
N HIS A 150 -20.00 10.23 22.26
CA HIS A 150 -19.80 10.88 20.97
C HIS A 150 -18.34 11.27 20.67
N GLY A 151 -17.38 10.43 21.03
CA GLY A 151 -15.96 10.67 20.76
C GLY A 151 -15.21 11.42 21.85
N ARG A 152 -15.90 11.87 22.91
CA ARG A 152 -15.29 12.68 23.98
C ARG A 152 -14.39 11.86 24.90
N ASN A 153 -14.74 10.59 25.13
CA ASN A 153 -14.02 9.72 26.06
C ASN A 153 -13.40 8.55 25.30
N LYS A 154 -12.08 8.59 25.12
CA LYS A 154 -11.34 7.48 24.52
C LYS A 154 -11.24 6.34 25.54
N ILE A 155 -11.64 5.13 25.14
CA ILE A 155 -11.64 3.94 26.00
C ILE A 155 -10.72 2.84 25.47
N ILE A 156 -10.36 2.84 24.19
CA ILE A 156 -9.38 1.92 23.60
C ILE A 156 -8.52 2.71 22.61
N GLN A 157 -7.22 2.51 22.67
CA GLN A 157 -6.27 2.97 21.66
C GLN A 157 -5.33 1.79 21.40
N ALA A 158 -5.40 1.19 20.22
CA ALA A 158 -4.68 -0.04 19.92
C ALA A 158 -4.04 -0.01 18.52
N ILE A 159 -2.95 -0.74 18.36
CA ILE A 159 -2.30 -1.00 17.08
C ILE A 159 -2.43 -2.49 16.78
N VAL A 160 -2.98 -2.80 15.61
CA VAL A 160 -3.03 -4.17 15.07
C VAL A 160 -2.26 -4.22 13.76
N ASP A 161 -1.49 -5.27 13.54
CA ASP A 161 -0.86 -5.51 12.25
C ASP A 161 -1.73 -6.48 11.44
N LEU A 162 -2.33 -5.96 10.36
CA LEU A 162 -3.15 -6.78 9.47
C LEU A 162 -2.32 -7.71 8.59
N GLN A 163 -1.02 -7.43 8.42
CA GLN A 163 -0.12 -8.26 7.62
C GLN A 163 0.11 -9.61 8.29
N THR A 164 0.40 -9.60 9.58
CA THR A 164 0.65 -10.80 10.39
C THR A 164 -0.56 -11.26 11.22
N GLU A 165 -1.64 -10.46 11.24
CA GLU A 165 -2.84 -10.69 12.05
C GLU A 165 -2.57 -10.71 13.56
N GLN A 166 -1.72 -9.79 14.02
CA GLN A 166 -1.31 -9.71 15.43
C GLN A 166 -1.79 -8.41 16.10
N MET A 167 -2.08 -8.49 17.40
CA MET A 167 -2.16 -7.31 18.26
C MET A 167 -0.74 -6.85 18.54
N VAL A 168 -0.39 -5.63 18.12
CA VAL A 168 0.96 -5.07 18.31
C VAL A 168 1.04 -4.34 19.65
N ASP A 169 0.05 -3.50 19.92
CA ASP A 169 -0.06 -2.78 21.19
C ASP A 169 -1.54 -2.59 21.54
N PRO A 170 -2.07 -3.21 22.60
CA PRO A 170 -3.45 -3.05 23.02
C PRO A 170 -3.74 -1.70 23.72
N ASN A 171 -2.71 -0.96 24.15
CA ASN A 171 -2.83 0.26 24.95
C ASN A 171 -1.92 1.38 24.42
N TRP A 172 -1.93 1.57 23.10
CA TRP A 172 -1.09 2.56 22.42
C TRP A 172 -1.33 3.97 22.93
N ASP A 173 -0.25 4.65 23.34
CA ASP A 173 -0.27 6.07 23.70
C ASP A 173 0.41 6.91 22.60
N PRO A 174 -0.36 7.69 21.81
CA PRO A 174 0.21 8.52 20.74
C PRO A 174 1.08 9.68 21.25
N SER A 175 1.03 10.02 22.54
CA SER A 175 1.92 11.05 23.11
C SER A 175 3.37 10.60 23.26
N MET A 176 3.63 9.30 23.12
CA MET A 176 4.97 8.71 23.13
C MET A 176 5.73 8.89 21.80
N ILE A 177 5.05 9.35 20.74
CA ILE A 177 5.62 9.66 19.43
C ILE A 177 6.35 11.02 19.52
N GLY A 178 7.56 11.04 20.09
CA GLY A 178 8.39 12.25 20.19
C GLY A 178 9.42 12.28 21.33
N SER A 179 9.51 11.21 22.12
CA SER A 179 10.46 11.11 23.26
C SER A 179 11.50 10.00 23.11
N GLN A 180 11.65 9.43 21.90
CA GLN A 180 12.67 8.41 21.58
C GLN A 180 13.75 8.96 20.65
#